data_AF-A0A1Q5LQ42-F1
#
_entry.id   AF-A0A1Q5LQ42-F1
#
_cell.length_a   1.000
_cell.length_b   1.000
_cell.length_c   1.000
_cell.angle_alpha   90.00
_cell.angle_beta   90.00
_cell.angle_gamma   90.00
#
_symmetry.space_group_name_H-M   'P 1'
#
loop_
_entity.id
_entity.type
_entity.pdbx_description
1 polymer ?
#
loop_
_entity_poly.entity_id
_entity_poly.type
_entity_poly.pdbx_seq_one_letter_code
_entity_poly.pdbx_strand_id
1 'polypeptide(L)'
;MLGALGHRWPTVLALALVVVTFVDGVPPVGLLAALLVVMPLCYLLFGSLRGELRRPGVLVVQIAGLLGFTAVALAALAVDGTLGLYVVAAGWLAHGIWDFAHHRTGKVVPRAWSEWCCVVDVLGALSMAVMA
;
A
#
# COMPACT_ATOMS: atom_id res chain seq x y z
N MET A 1 -14.87 -26.11 -6.28
CA MET A 1 -13.55 -25.47 -6.06
C MET A 1 -13.39 -24.12 -6.78
N LEU A 2 -14.00 -23.88 -7.94
CA LEU A 2 -13.95 -22.57 -8.63
C LEU A 2 -14.66 -21.43 -7.88
N GLY A 3 -15.71 -21.72 -7.09
CA GLY A 3 -16.46 -20.69 -6.34
C GLY A 3 -15.70 -20.06 -5.14
N ALA A 4 -14.75 -20.78 -4.53
CA ALA A 4 -13.95 -20.25 -3.42
C ALA A 4 -12.86 -19.26 -3.88
N LEU A 5 -12.33 -19.46 -5.09
CA LEU A 5 -11.38 -18.54 -5.74
C LEU A 5 -12.09 -17.26 -6.22
N GLY A 6 -13.36 -17.35 -6.61
CA GLY A 6 -14.15 -16.20 -7.06
C GLY A 6 -14.32 -15.10 -6.00
N HIS A 7 -14.22 -15.43 -4.71
CA HIS A 7 -14.33 -14.45 -3.60
C HIS A 7 -12.97 -14.02 -3.03
N ARG A 8 -11.87 -14.71 -3.35
CA ARG A 8 -10.50 -14.39 -2.88
C ARG A 8 -9.57 -13.91 -3.99
N TRP A 9 -10.11 -13.57 -5.16
CA TRP A 9 -9.34 -13.06 -6.28
C TRP A 9 -8.42 -11.88 -5.90
N PRO A 10 -8.79 -10.93 -5.00
CA PRO A 10 -7.89 -9.83 -4.66
C PRO A 10 -6.65 -10.36 -3.94
N THR A 11 -6.82 -11.21 -2.94
CA THR A 11 -5.70 -11.85 -2.25
C THR A 11 -4.82 -12.68 -3.21
N VAL A 12 -5.41 -13.45 -4.12
CA VAL A 12 -4.64 -14.28 -5.07
C VAL A 12 -3.81 -13.41 -6.02
N LEU A 13 -4.39 -12.34 -6.57
CA LEU A 13 -3.66 -11.40 -7.42
C LEU A 13 -2.58 -10.65 -6.66
N ALA A 14 -2.81 -10.30 -5.39
CA ALA A 14 -1.82 -9.66 -4.54
C ALA A 14 -0.61 -10.58 -4.30
N LEU A 15 -0.88 -11.85 -3.94
CA LEU A 15 0.18 -12.86 -3.78
C LEU A 15 0.98 -13.06 -5.06
N ALA A 16 0.30 -13.17 -6.20
CA ALA A 16 0.97 -13.30 -7.50
C ALA A 16 1.85 -12.08 -7.80
N LEU A 17 1.36 -10.85 -7.53
CA LEU A 17 2.15 -9.64 -7.73
C LEU A 17 3.38 -9.60 -6.82
N VAL A 18 3.24 -9.94 -5.54
CA VAL A 18 4.37 -9.97 -4.59
C VAL A 18 5.43 -10.96 -5.08
N VAL A 19 5.02 -12.17 -5.47
CA VAL A 19 5.96 -13.17 -6.01
C VAL A 19 6.68 -12.61 -7.23
N VAL A 20 5.96 -12.11 -8.22
CA VAL A 20 6.57 -11.56 -9.45
C VAL A 20 7.49 -10.37 -9.15
N THR A 21 7.15 -9.54 -8.18
CA THR A 21 7.93 -8.33 -7.85
C THR A 21 9.24 -8.65 -7.13
N PHE A 22 9.27 -9.71 -6.31
CA PHE A 22 10.38 -9.98 -5.40
C PHE A 22 11.14 -11.28 -5.71
N VAL A 23 10.71 -12.07 -6.70
CA VAL A 23 11.37 -13.35 -7.06
C VAL A 23 12.83 -13.19 -7.48
N ASP A 24 13.15 -12.06 -8.13
CA ASP A 24 14.51 -11.76 -8.60
C ASP A 24 15.31 -10.87 -7.62
N GLY A 25 14.78 -10.66 -6.40
CA GLY A 25 15.38 -9.83 -5.36
C GLY A 25 14.59 -8.56 -5.04
N VAL A 26 15.16 -7.69 -4.21
CA VAL A 26 14.51 -6.44 -3.77
C VAL A 26 14.62 -5.38 -4.88
N PRO A 27 13.50 -4.80 -5.35
CA PRO A 27 13.55 -3.71 -6.32
C PRO A 27 14.27 -2.46 -5.78
N PRO A 28 14.69 -1.53 -6.65
CA PRO A 28 15.34 -0.30 -6.20
C PRO A 28 14.47 0.50 -5.23
N VAL A 29 15.06 1.04 -4.17
CA VAL A 29 14.35 1.85 -3.14
C VAL A 29 13.55 3.01 -3.76
N GLY A 30 14.06 3.60 -4.85
CA GLY A 30 13.36 4.63 -5.63
C GLY A 30 11.99 4.18 -6.15
N LEU A 31 11.90 2.96 -6.67
CA LEU A 31 10.65 2.39 -7.16
C LEU A 31 9.69 2.10 -6.00
N LEU A 32 10.20 1.49 -4.93
CA LEU A 32 9.40 1.14 -3.75
C LEU A 32 8.86 2.39 -3.04
N ALA A 33 9.66 3.45 -2.95
CA ALA A 33 9.27 4.74 -2.41
C ALA A 33 8.23 5.44 -3.31
N ALA A 34 8.38 5.38 -4.63
CA ALA A 34 7.40 5.92 -5.57
C ALA A 34 6.04 5.22 -5.45
N LEU A 35 6.04 3.89 -5.35
CA LEU A 35 4.81 3.09 -5.15
C LEU A 35 4.11 3.46 -3.82
N LEU A 36 4.87 3.68 -2.74
CA LEU A 36 4.33 4.15 -1.46
C LEU A 36 3.57 5.49 -1.57
N VAL A 37 3.94 6.35 -2.53
CA VAL A 37 3.22 7.61 -2.82
C VAL A 37 2.03 7.39 -3.74
N VAL A 38 2.16 6.49 -4.73
CA VAL A 38 1.07 6.17 -5.67
C VAL A 38 -0.14 5.57 -4.95
N MET A 39 0.07 4.72 -3.95
CA MET A 39 -1.02 4.08 -3.21
C MET A 39 -2.03 5.08 -2.60
N PRO A 40 -1.65 6.05 -1.76
CA PRO A 40 -2.58 7.04 -1.22
C PRO A 40 -3.17 7.99 -2.30
N LEU A 41 -2.48 8.20 -3.43
CA LEU A 41 -3.07 8.91 -4.58
C LEU A 41 -4.23 8.11 -5.19
N CYS A 42 -4.11 6.79 -5.32
CA CYS A 42 -5.22 5.94 -5.75
C CYS A 42 -6.43 6.08 -4.80
N TYR A 43 -6.19 6.21 -3.50
CA TYR A 43 -7.26 6.41 -2.52
C TYR A 43 -7.98 7.76 -2.70
N LEU A 44 -7.26 8.83 -3.01
CA LEU A 44 -7.87 10.11 -3.34
C LEU A 44 -8.72 10.00 -4.62
N LEU A 45 -8.22 9.29 -5.64
CA LEU A 45 -8.97 9.04 -6.88
C LEU A 45 -10.27 8.28 -6.60
N PHE A 46 -10.20 7.13 -5.93
CA PHE A 46 -11.38 6.34 -5.59
C PHE A 46 -12.35 7.09 -4.69
N GLY A 47 -11.84 7.79 -3.66
CA GLY A 47 -12.67 8.60 -2.78
C GLY A 47 -13.40 9.69 -3.54
N SER A 48 -12.75 10.31 -4.53
CA SER A 48 -13.36 11.31 -5.41
C SER A 48 -14.46 10.70 -6.28
N LEU A 49 -14.15 9.60 -6.97
CA LEU A 49 -15.10 8.88 -7.85
C LEU A 49 -16.32 8.36 -7.09
N ARG A 50 -16.15 7.94 -5.83
CA ARG A 50 -17.24 7.45 -4.97
C ARG A 50 -17.94 8.57 -4.18
N GLY A 51 -17.51 9.82 -4.33
CA GLY A 51 -18.05 10.98 -3.61
C GLY A 51 -17.79 10.98 -2.10
N GLU A 52 -16.91 10.10 -1.61
CA GLU A 52 -16.67 9.91 -0.19
C GLU A 52 -15.81 11.02 0.43
N LEU A 53 -15.00 11.72 -0.39
CA LEU A 53 -14.20 12.86 0.09
C LEU A 53 -15.05 14.04 0.58
N ARG A 54 -16.32 14.12 0.19
CA ARG A 54 -17.27 15.15 0.66
C ARG A 54 -17.74 14.93 2.09
N ARG A 55 -17.50 13.74 2.65
CA ARG A 55 -17.87 13.45 4.04
C ARG A 55 -16.95 14.24 4.98
N PRO A 56 -17.46 14.80 6.09
CA PRO A 56 -16.66 15.57 7.03
C PRO A 56 -15.40 14.81 7.48
N GLY A 57 -14.24 15.46 7.37
CA GLY A 57 -12.96 14.92 7.82
C GLY A 57 -12.28 13.91 6.88
N VAL A 58 -12.99 13.27 5.94
CA VAL A 58 -12.41 12.22 5.09
C VAL A 58 -11.30 12.78 4.20
N LEU A 59 -11.53 13.91 3.52
CA LEU A 59 -10.50 14.54 2.69
C LEU A 59 -9.24 14.90 3.50
N VAL A 60 -9.42 15.44 4.71
CA VAL A 60 -8.30 15.81 5.59
C VAL A 60 -7.48 14.59 5.96
N VAL A 61 -8.13 13.47 6.32
CA VAL A 61 -7.45 12.21 6.61
C VAL A 61 -6.69 11.71 5.38
N GLN A 62 -7.30 11.71 4.19
CA GLN A 62 -6.60 11.24 2.98
C GLN A 62 -5.41 12.11 2.58
N ILE A 63 -5.52 13.44 2.73
CA ILE A 63 -4.40 14.36 2.49
C ILE A 63 -3.30 14.15 3.54
N ALA A 64 -3.66 14.01 4.82
CA ALA A 64 -2.69 13.73 5.89
C ALA A 64 -1.96 12.40 5.64
N GLY A 65 -2.69 11.36 5.19
CA GLY A 65 -2.11 10.08 4.76
C GLY A 65 -1.12 10.28 3.61
N LEU A 66 -1.54 10.94 2.52
CA LEU A 66 -0.66 11.23 1.38
C LEU A 66 0.62 11.96 1.81
N LEU A 67 0.49 13.01 2.61
CA LEU A 67 1.65 13.77 3.10
C LEU A 67 2.55 12.92 3.99
N GLY A 68 1.97 12.12 4.89
CA GLY A 68 2.73 11.21 5.77
C GLY A 68 3.51 10.15 4.99
N PHE A 69 2.85 9.46 4.06
CA PHE A 69 3.49 8.45 3.22
C PHE A 69 4.54 9.06 2.28
N THR A 70 4.28 10.26 1.75
CA THR A 70 5.27 11.01 0.96
C THR A 70 6.49 11.38 1.80
N ALA A 71 6.28 11.84 3.04
CA ALA A 71 7.39 12.16 3.94
C ALA A 71 8.24 10.92 4.25
N VAL A 72 7.62 9.76 4.48
CA VAL A 72 8.34 8.48 4.69
C VAL A 72 9.10 8.07 3.42
N ALA A 73 8.47 8.18 2.25
CA ALA A 73 9.13 7.90 0.97
C ALA A 73 10.37 8.79 0.76
N LEU A 74 10.25 10.09 1.01
CA LEU A 74 11.38 11.02 0.92
C LEU A 74 12.47 10.71 1.96
N ALA A 75 12.09 10.34 3.19
CA ALA A 75 13.04 9.94 4.21
C ALA A 75 13.82 8.68 3.81
N ALA A 76 13.16 7.70 3.20
CA ALA A 76 13.82 6.49 2.69
C ALA A 76 14.85 6.81 1.58
N LEU A 77 14.58 7.82 0.76
CA LEU A 77 15.49 8.28 -0.30
C LEU A 77 16.63 9.18 0.21
N ALA A 78 16.48 9.76 1.40
CA ALA A 78 17.46 10.64 2.00
C ALA A 78 18.55 9.89 2.78
N VAL A 79 18.37 8.59 3.02
CA VAL A 79 19.31 7.71 3.73
C VAL A 79 19.85 6.64 2.78
N ASP A 80 20.95 6.00 3.14
CA ASP A 80 21.66 5.06 2.29
C ASP A 80 21.38 3.58 2.60
N GLY A 81 21.63 2.74 1.58
CA GLY A 81 21.68 1.29 1.68
C GLY A 81 20.47 0.65 2.37
N THR A 82 20.77 -0.29 3.27
CA THR A 82 19.80 -1.09 4.03
C THR A 82 18.88 -0.24 4.91
N LEU A 83 19.34 0.92 5.41
CA LEU A 83 18.48 1.80 6.22
C LEU A 83 17.32 2.36 5.40
N GLY A 84 17.57 2.76 4.15
CA GLY A 84 16.52 3.23 3.24
C GLY A 84 15.47 2.15 2.98
N LEU A 85 15.89 0.90 2.82
CA LEU A 85 14.99 -0.25 2.67
C LEU A 85 14.12 -0.46 3.91
N TYR A 86 14.68 -0.39 5.12
CA TYR A 86 13.87 -0.51 6.33
C TYR A 86 12.88 0.65 6.52
N VAL A 87 13.25 1.88 6.16
CA VAL A 87 12.35 3.03 6.23
C VAL A 87 11.17 2.86 5.26
N VAL A 88 11.42 2.48 4.00
CA VAL A 88 10.32 2.25 3.04
C VAL A 88 9.48 1.03 3.43
N ALA A 89 10.09 -0.04 3.96
CA ALA A 89 9.36 -1.20 4.46
C ALA A 89 8.42 -0.84 5.61
N ALA A 90 8.86 0.01 6.55
CA ALA A 90 7.99 0.54 7.61
C ALA A 90 6.84 1.38 7.05
N GLY A 91 7.10 2.18 6.01
CA GLY A 91 6.08 2.93 5.28
C GLY A 91 5.02 2.04 4.64
N TRP A 92 5.44 0.98 3.94
CA TRP A 92 4.55 -0.01 3.35
C TRP A 92 3.73 -0.74 4.43
N LEU A 93 4.34 -1.16 5.54
CA LEU A 93 3.61 -1.79 6.64
C LEU A 93 2.55 -0.84 7.24
N ALA A 94 2.89 0.43 7.43
CA ALA A 94 1.95 1.45 7.89
C ALA A 94 0.80 1.66 6.90
N HIS A 95 1.07 1.61 5.59
CA HIS A 95 0.04 1.64 4.55
C HIS A 95 -0.83 0.38 4.57
N GLY A 96 -0.27 -0.81 4.82
CA GLY A 96 -1.06 -2.03 5.03
C GLY A 96 -2.03 -1.93 6.23
N ILE A 97 -1.63 -1.26 7.32
CA ILE A 97 -2.52 -0.96 8.45
C ILE A 97 -3.62 0.02 8.03
N TRP A 98 -3.27 1.04 7.23
CA TRP A 98 -4.22 1.99 6.66
C TRP A 98 -5.25 1.31 5.76
N ASP A 99 -4.81 0.38 4.92
CA ASP A 99 -5.66 -0.44 4.06
C ASP A 99 -6.62 -1.29 4.88
N PHE A 100 -6.14 -1.92 5.96
CA PHE A 100 -6.98 -2.71 6.85
C PHE A 100 -8.12 -1.86 7.45
N ALA A 101 -7.83 -0.62 7.88
CA ALA A 101 -8.86 0.29 8.38
C ALA A 101 -9.92 0.61 7.30
N HIS A 102 -9.50 0.83 6.05
CA HIS A 102 -10.40 1.06 4.93
C HIS A 102 -11.19 -0.19 4.54
N HIS A 103 -10.58 -1.37 4.58
CA HIS A 103 -11.25 -2.65 4.38
C HIS A 103 -12.32 -2.88 5.44
N ARG A 104 -12.03 -2.60 6.72
CA ARG A 104 -12.99 -2.77 7.81
C ARG A 104 -14.17 -1.82 7.71
N THR A 105 -13.94 -0.57 7.31
CA THR A 105 -15.00 0.44 7.20
C THR A 105 -15.77 0.40 5.88
N GLY A 106 -15.17 -0.14 4.80
CA GLY A 106 -15.75 -0.13 3.45
C GLY A 106 -15.83 1.26 2.80
N LYS A 107 -15.11 2.24 3.36
CA LYS A 107 -15.10 3.64 2.95
C LYS A 107 -13.91 3.93 2.04
N VAL A 108 -14.01 5.02 1.29
CA VAL A 108 -13.03 5.57 0.33
C VAL A 108 -12.73 4.68 -0.87
N VAL A 109 -12.28 3.44 -0.66
CA VAL A 109 -11.92 2.48 -1.73
C VAL A 109 -12.79 1.22 -1.69
N PRO A 110 -13.00 0.53 -2.83
CA PRO A 110 -13.67 -0.76 -2.83
C PRO A 110 -12.98 -1.74 -1.88
N ARG A 111 -13.73 -2.59 -1.18
CA ARG A 111 -13.16 -3.55 -0.20
C ARG A 111 -12.11 -4.48 -0.80
N ALA A 112 -12.33 -4.89 -2.05
CA ALA A 112 -11.39 -5.72 -2.80
C ALA A 112 -10.06 -4.99 -3.06
N TRP A 113 -10.11 -3.68 -3.32
CA TRP A 113 -8.90 -2.87 -3.54
C TRP A 113 -8.07 -2.76 -2.27
N SER A 114 -8.68 -2.43 -1.13
CA SER A 114 -7.96 -2.35 0.15
C SER A 114 -7.50 -3.72 0.64
N GLU A 115 -8.22 -4.81 0.34
CA GLU A 115 -7.72 -6.16 0.62
C GLU A 115 -6.46 -6.48 -0.18
N TRP A 116 -6.48 -6.21 -1.50
CA TRP A 116 -5.34 -6.43 -2.38
C TRP A 116 -4.13 -5.61 -1.94
N CYS A 117 -4.31 -4.30 -1.72
CA CYS A 117 -3.25 -3.38 -1.29
C CYS A 117 -2.67 -3.82 0.06
N CYS A 118 -3.51 -4.16 1.04
CA CYS A 118 -3.07 -4.63 2.34
C CYS A 118 -2.14 -5.85 2.25
N VAL A 119 -2.45 -6.80 1.37
CA VAL A 119 -1.65 -8.02 1.19
C VAL A 119 -0.32 -7.70 0.49
N VAL A 120 -0.36 -6.88 -0.56
CA VAL A 120 0.85 -6.41 -1.26
C VAL A 120 1.78 -5.67 -0.31
N ASP A 121 1.22 -4.81 0.54
CA ASP A 121 1.95 -3.93 1.43
C ASP A 121 2.63 -4.67 2.57
N VAL A 122 1.88 -5.53 3.25
CA VAL A 122 2.40 -6.31 4.38
C VAL A 122 3.46 -7.31 3.91
N LEU A 123 3.19 -8.02 2.81
CA LEU A 123 4.16 -8.99 2.29
C LEU A 123 5.34 -8.31 1.62
N GLY A 124 5.14 -7.20 0.91
CA GLY A 124 6.22 -6.39 0.36
C GLY A 124 7.13 -5.83 1.46
N ALA A 125 6.56 -5.30 2.54
CA ALA A 125 7.29 -4.87 3.74
C ALA A 125 8.12 -6.01 4.34
N LEU A 126 7.52 -7.20 4.48
CA LEU A 126 8.23 -8.38 4.99
C LEU A 126 9.36 -8.81 4.04
N SER A 127 9.10 -8.86 2.74
CA SER A 127 10.09 -9.19 1.71
C SER A 127 11.27 -8.24 1.75
N MET A 128 11.03 -6.93 1.81
CA MET A 128 12.08 -5.93 1.99
C MET A 128 12.88 -6.18 3.28
N ALA A 129 12.20 -6.38 4.42
CA ALA A 129 12.87 -6.54 5.71
C ALA A 129 13.71 -7.82 5.82
N VAL A 130 13.30 -8.92 5.17
CA VAL A 130 14.02 -10.21 5.20
C VAL A 130 15.20 -10.23 4.22
N MET A 131 15.15 -9.45 3.14
CA MET A 131 16.13 -9.47 2.06
C MET A 131 17.01 -8.20 2.00
N ALA A 132 16.90 -7.29 2.98
CA ALA A 132 17.64 -6.02 3.07
C ALA A 132 19.13 -6.18 3.44
#